data_AF-A0A354I7S6-F1
#
_entry.id   AF-A0A354I7S6-F1
#
_cell.length_a   1.000
_cell.length_b   1.000
_cell.length_c   1.000
_cell.angle_alpha   90.00
_cell.angle_beta   90.00
_cell.angle_gamma   90.00
#
_symmetry.space_group_name_H-M   'P 1'
#
loop_
_entity.id
_entity.type
_entity.pdbx_description
1 polymer ?
#
loop_
_entity_poly.entity_id
_entity_poly.type
_entity_poly.pdbx_seq_one_letter_code
_entity_poly.pdbx_strand_id
1 'polypeptide(L)'
;GNGGWYTSMANAGLSDFMKQEGIEWLNVFAVDNVLQKIADPCFIGATLAKNCEVGAKVVRKNHPDEKVGVICLEDGHPSIVEYYELTDTLRNTMNKDGEPAYNFGVILNYLFKVSSLETIVSHELPLHIVEKKIPYLDDSGKLCKPEEPNGYKFETLILDFIKLLSSCLPFEVEREKEFAPIKNKTGIDSVESAQSLLSQNGIAL
;
A
#
# COMPACT_ATOMS: atom_id res chain seq x y z
N GLY A 1 3.69 -1.91 11.83
CA GLY A 1 3.47 -1.72 10.39
C GLY A 1 2.11 -1.13 10.13
N ASN A 2 1.83 -0.76 8.88
CA ASN A 2 0.55 -0.19 8.46
C ASN A 2 -0.60 -1.20 8.52
N GLY A 3 -0.35 -2.51 8.61
CA GLY A 3 -1.39 -3.54 8.74
C GLY A 3 -2.21 -3.46 10.04
N GLY A 4 -1.74 -2.74 11.07
CA GLY A 4 -2.50 -2.54 12.31
C GLY A 4 -3.64 -1.51 12.22
N TRP A 5 -3.88 -0.89 11.06
CA TRP A 5 -4.76 0.26 10.90
C TRP A 5 -6.21 -0.03 11.33
N TYR A 6 -6.81 -1.13 10.84
CA TYR A 6 -8.22 -1.41 11.12
C TYR A 6 -8.43 -1.97 12.53
N THR A 7 -7.53 -2.81 13.05
CA THR A 7 -7.55 -3.21 14.47
C THR A 7 -7.46 -2.00 15.40
N SER A 8 -6.65 -0.98 15.04
CA SER A 8 -6.57 0.26 15.81
C SER A 8 -7.89 1.04 15.78
N MET A 9 -8.56 1.11 14.63
CA MET A 9 -9.90 1.70 14.52
C MET A 9 -10.94 0.95 15.36
N ALA A 10 -10.93 -0.38 15.30
CA ALA A 10 -11.85 -1.23 16.05
C ALA A 10 -11.67 -1.04 17.56
N ASN A 11 -10.42 -1.05 18.05
CA ASN A 11 -10.09 -0.80 19.46
C ASN A 11 -10.49 0.60 19.93
N ALA A 12 -10.54 1.58 19.02
CA ALA A 12 -11.03 2.93 19.29
C ALA A 12 -12.57 3.05 19.24
N GLY A 13 -13.30 1.95 19.05
CA GLY A 13 -14.76 1.92 18.96
C GLY A 13 -15.32 2.40 17.60
N LEU A 14 -14.47 2.59 16.59
CA LEU A 14 -14.92 3.12 15.30
C LEU A 14 -15.66 2.07 14.46
N SER A 15 -15.49 0.78 14.73
CA SER A 15 -16.26 -0.28 14.05
C SER A 15 -17.76 -0.15 14.33
N ASP A 16 -18.15 0.15 15.57
CA ASP A 16 -19.56 0.34 15.91
C ASP A 16 -20.13 1.63 15.30
N PHE A 17 -19.33 2.70 15.29
CA PHE A 17 -19.68 3.94 14.60
C PHE A 17 -19.95 3.71 13.12
N MET A 18 -19.06 2.99 12.40
CA MET A 18 -19.25 2.69 10.99
C MET A 18 -20.55 1.91 10.72
N LYS A 19 -20.91 0.97 11.60
CA LYS A 19 -22.19 0.24 11.50
C LYS A 19 -23.39 1.15 11.71
N GLN A 20 -23.34 2.01 12.74
CA GLN A 20 -24.44 2.93 13.07
C GLN A 20 -24.69 3.94 11.96
N GLU A 21 -23.63 4.45 11.33
CA GLU A 21 -23.70 5.41 10.24
C GLU A 21 -23.94 4.77 8.86
N GLY A 22 -24.03 3.44 8.79
CA GLY A 22 -24.23 2.72 7.52
C GLY A 22 -23.04 2.83 6.55
N ILE A 23 -21.82 2.98 7.06
CA ILE A 23 -20.60 3.01 6.25
C ILE A 23 -20.27 1.58 5.80
N GLU A 24 -20.36 1.34 4.49
CA GLU A 24 -20.10 0.02 3.89
C GLU A 24 -18.67 -0.15 3.38
N TRP A 25 -18.01 0.95 3.01
CA TRP A 25 -16.71 0.94 2.35
C TRP A 25 -15.76 1.99 2.94
N LEU A 26 -14.48 1.63 3.04
CA LEU A 26 -13.40 2.50 3.47
C LEU A 26 -12.38 2.68 2.36
N ASN A 27 -12.10 3.94 2.00
CA ASN A 27 -10.96 4.27 1.18
C ASN A 27 -9.74 4.53 2.09
N VAL A 28 -8.74 3.66 1.99
CA VAL A 28 -7.49 3.75 2.75
C VAL A 28 -6.40 4.21 1.81
N PHE A 29 -5.58 5.18 2.23
CA PHE A 29 -4.52 5.73 1.40
C PHE A 29 -3.28 6.11 2.22
N ALA A 30 -2.13 6.21 1.56
CA ALA A 30 -0.89 6.66 2.19
C ALA A 30 -0.79 8.20 2.19
N VAL A 31 -0.51 8.79 3.35
CA VAL A 31 -0.45 10.26 3.52
C VAL A 31 0.64 10.93 2.68
N ASP A 32 1.66 10.19 2.26
CA ASP A 32 2.83 10.71 1.53
C ASP A 32 2.52 11.07 0.07
N ASN A 33 1.39 10.63 -0.51
CA ASN A 33 1.00 10.93 -1.88
C ASN A 33 0.11 12.18 -1.98
N VAL A 34 0.66 13.29 -2.46
CA VAL A 34 -0.09 14.57 -2.51
C VAL A 34 -1.12 14.65 -3.64
N LEU A 35 -1.08 13.76 -4.62
CA LEU A 35 -2.02 13.74 -5.76
C LEU A 35 -3.14 12.70 -5.62
N GLN A 36 -3.18 11.97 -4.50
CA GLN A 36 -4.21 10.96 -4.31
C GLN A 36 -5.62 11.52 -4.36
N LYS A 37 -6.50 10.86 -5.11
CA LYS A 37 -7.93 11.16 -5.09
C LYS A 37 -8.62 10.38 -3.99
N ILE A 38 -8.87 11.06 -2.88
CA ILE A 38 -9.62 10.53 -1.73
C ILE A 38 -11.08 10.36 -2.14
N ALA A 39 -11.64 9.18 -1.86
CA ALA A 39 -13.03 8.83 -2.17
C ALA A 39 -13.41 9.06 -3.64
N ASP A 40 -12.51 8.71 -4.56
CA ASP A 40 -12.74 8.82 -6.01
C ASP A 40 -13.95 8.00 -6.47
N PRO A 41 -15.04 8.63 -6.97
CA PRO A 41 -16.26 7.95 -7.34
C PRO A 41 -16.07 6.98 -8.52
N CYS A 42 -15.11 7.23 -9.42
CA CYS A 42 -14.83 6.33 -10.54
C CYS A 42 -14.22 5.02 -10.04
N PHE A 43 -13.25 5.13 -9.13
CA PHE A 43 -12.62 3.97 -8.50
C PHE A 43 -13.61 3.16 -7.64
N ILE A 44 -14.42 3.86 -6.83
CA ILE A 44 -15.47 3.22 -6.02
C ILE A 44 -16.49 2.53 -6.92
N GLY A 45 -17.04 3.25 -7.90
CA GLY A 45 -18.02 2.73 -8.84
C GLY A 45 -17.51 1.53 -9.63
N ALA A 46 -16.26 1.56 -10.08
CA ALA A 46 -15.65 0.44 -10.80
C ALA A 46 -15.49 -0.81 -9.90
N THR A 47 -15.04 -0.63 -8.66
CA THR A 47 -14.90 -1.73 -7.69
C THR A 47 -16.25 -2.41 -7.42
N LEU A 48 -17.29 -1.59 -7.21
CA LEU A 48 -18.66 -2.06 -7.03
C LEU A 48 -19.21 -2.77 -8.27
N ALA A 49 -19.06 -2.16 -9.45
CA ALA A 49 -19.57 -2.71 -10.70
C ALA A 49 -18.91 -4.03 -11.10
N LYS A 50 -17.67 -4.26 -10.66
CA LYS A 50 -16.94 -5.53 -10.85
C LYS A 50 -17.17 -6.54 -9.74
N ASN A 51 -17.90 -6.16 -8.69
CA ASN A 51 -18.18 -7.00 -7.53
C ASN A 51 -16.91 -7.60 -6.91
N CYS A 52 -15.84 -6.79 -6.83
CA CYS A 52 -14.60 -7.18 -6.17
C CYS A 52 -14.67 -6.86 -4.66
N GLU A 53 -14.05 -7.69 -3.83
CA GLU A 53 -14.02 -7.49 -2.38
C GLU A 53 -13.09 -6.35 -1.95
N VAL A 54 -12.07 -6.07 -2.76
CA VAL A 54 -11.17 -4.94 -2.60
C VAL A 54 -10.88 -4.27 -3.94
N GLY A 55 -10.71 -2.95 -3.91
CA GLY A 55 -10.10 -2.19 -5.00
C GLY A 55 -8.69 -1.79 -4.63
N ALA A 56 -7.77 -1.79 -5.58
CA ALA A 56 -6.43 -1.26 -5.42
C ALA A 56 -6.10 -0.33 -6.59
N LYS A 57 -5.81 0.94 -6.31
CA LYS A 57 -5.25 1.81 -7.35
C LYS A 57 -3.82 1.40 -7.64
N VAL A 58 -3.51 1.33 -8.93
CA VAL A 58 -2.19 0.96 -9.44
C VAL A 58 -1.74 1.95 -10.49
N VAL A 59 -0.43 2.07 -10.64
CA VAL A 59 0.20 2.78 -11.74
C VAL A 59 1.04 1.81 -12.55
N ARG A 60 1.12 2.02 -13.86
CA ARG A 60 2.11 1.32 -14.68
C ARG A 60 3.52 1.67 -14.18
N LYS A 61 4.38 0.66 -14.08
CA LYS A 61 5.78 0.90 -13.73
C LYS A 61 6.48 1.71 -14.82
N ASN A 62 7.28 2.68 -14.42
CA ASN A 62 8.10 3.46 -15.33
C ASN A 62 9.37 2.70 -15.76
N HIS A 63 9.79 1.73 -14.94
CA HIS A 63 10.94 0.87 -15.22
C HIS A 63 10.77 -0.49 -14.52
N PRO A 64 11.27 -1.61 -15.07
CA PRO A 64 11.25 -2.90 -14.39
C PRO A 64 11.86 -2.89 -12.98
N ASP A 65 12.84 -2.01 -12.75
CA ASP A 65 13.54 -1.84 -11.46
C ASP A 65 12.89 -0.83 -10.51
N GLU A 66 11.73 -0.26 -10.85
CA GLU A 66 11.03 0.65 -9.97
C GLU A 66 10.67 -0.05 -8.64
N LYS A 67 11.00 0.61 -7.52
CA LYS A 67 10.82 0.11 -6.15
C LYS A 67 9.38 0.29 -5.66
N VAL A 68 8.48 -0.41 -6.32
CA VAL A 68 7.05 -0.45 -6.00
C VAL A 68 6.60 -1.91 -5.96
N GLY A 69 5.79 -2.26 -4.96
CA GLY A 69 5.14 -3.57 -4.89
C GLY A 69 4.19 -3.73 -6.07
N VAL A 70 4.10 -4.94 -6.63
CA VAL A 70 3.30 -5.24 -7.82
C VAL A 70 2.12 -6.12 -7.47
N ILE A 71 0.94 -5.76 -7.94
CA ILE A 71 -0.24 -6.61 -7.75
C ILE A 71 -0.18 -7.81 -8.69
N CYS A 72 -0.53 -8.99 -8.18
CA CYS A 72 -0.56 -10.23 -8.94
C CYS A 72 -1.59 -11.21 -8.36
N LEU A 73 -1.57 -12.45 -8.86
CA LEU A 73 -2.30 -13.56 -8.28
C LEU A 73 -1.30 -14.57 -7.70
N GLU A 74 -1.61 -15.09 -6.52
CA GLU A 74 -0.91 -16.20 -5.86
C GLU A 74 -1.98 -17.23 -5.48
N ASP A 75 -1.86 -18.45 -6.01
CA ASP A 75 -2.86 -19.53 -5.85
C ASP A 75 -4.31 -19.10 -6.18
N GLY A 76 -4.46 -18.19 -7.16
CA GLY A 76 -5.76 -17.66 -7.60
C GLY A 76 -6.32 -16.53 -6.74
N HIS A 77 -5.66 -16.19 -5.63
CA HIS A 77 -6.02 -15.06 -4.78
C HIS A 77 -5.20 -13.81 -5.13
N PRO A 78 -5.77 -12.60 -4.99
CA PRO A 78 -5.01 -11.36 -5.17
C PRO A 78 -3.87 -11.28 -4.15
N SER A 79 -2.68 -10.95 -4.62
CA SER A 79 -1.48 -10.80 -3.77
C SER A 79 -0.66 -9.61 -4.25
N ILE A 80 0.29 -9.18 -3.44
CA ILE A 80 1.23 -8.11 -3.79
C ILE A 80 2.63 -8.65 -3.50
N VAL A 81 3.46 -8.71 -4.54
CA VAL A 81 4.89 -9.02 -4.39
C VAL A 81 5.61 -7.72 -4.16
N GLU A 82 6.25 -7.57 -2.99
CA GLU A 82 7.04 -6.39 -2.68
C GLU A 82 8.28 -6.30 -3.56
N TYR A 83 8.79 -5.08 -3.78
CA TYR A 83 9.88 -4.87 -4.75
C TYR A 83 11.17 -5.61 -4.37
N TYR A 84 11.40 -5.86 -3.07
CA TYR A 84 12.56 -6.60 -2.57
C TYR A 84 12.38 -8.13 -2.65
N GLU A 85 11.15 -8.61 -2.91
CA GLU A 85 10.82 -10.02 -3.18
C GLU A 85 10.72 -10.31 -4.68
N LEU A 86 10.77 -9.27 -5.53
CA LEU A 86 10.68 -9.40 -6.97
C LEU A 86 11.98 -9.95 -7.59
N THR A 87 11.99 -11.27 -7.80
CA THR A 87 13.11 -11.99 -8.45
C THR A 87 13.33 -11.54 -9.89
N ASP A 88 14.54 -11.78 -10.41
CA ASP A 88 14.88 -11.48 -11.81
C ASP A 88 13.95 -12.21 -12.80
N THR A 89 13.52 -13.43 -12.46
CA THR A 89 12.56 -14.17 -13.28
C THR A 89 11.22 -13.43 -13.37
N LEU A 90 10.65 -13.02 -12.23
CA LEU A 90 9.37 -12.29 -12.21
C LEU A 90 9.50 -10.95 -12.95
N ARG A 91 10.60 -10.23 -12.71
CA ARG A 91 10.87 -8.92 -13.32
C ARG A 91 10.96 -8.97 -14.85
N ASN A 92 11.51 -10.05 -15.40
CA ASN A 92 11.70 -10.22 -16.84
C ASN A 92 10.61 -11.05 -17.51
N THR A 93 9.61 -11.52 -16.76
CA THR A 93 8.48 -12.27 -17.32
C THR A 93 7.63 -11.33 -18.17
N MET A 94 7.35 -11.74 -19.41
CA MET A 94 6.48 -11.02 -20.33
C MET A 94 5.12 -11.70 -20.45
N ASN A 95 4.07 -10.92 -20.67
CA ASN A 95 2.74 -11.41 -21.02
C ASN A 95 2.67 -11.80 -22.51
N LYS A 96 1.53 -12.33 -22.93
CA LYS A 96 1.27 -12.75 -24.32
C LYS A 96 1.40 -11.62 -25.35
N ASP A 97 1.27 -10.37 -24.91
CA ASP A 97 1.30 -9.16 -25.73
C ASP A 97 2.72 -8.55 -25.76
N GLY A 98 3.70 -9.18 -25.10
CA GLY A 98 5.09 -8.74 -25.04
C GLY A 98 5.39 -7.64 -24.01
N GLU A 99 4.44 -7.32 -23.14
CA GLU A 99 4.64 -6.36 -22.04
C GLU A 99 5.08 -7.09 -20.75
N PRO A 100 5.74 -6.43 -19.79
CA PRO A 100 6.04 -7.05 -18.49
C PRO A 100 4.77 -7.57 -17.82
N ALA A 101 4.80 -8.82 -17.32
CA ALA A 101 3.65 -9.42 -16.65
C ALA A 101 3.38 -8.77 -15.28
N TYR A 102 4.43 -8.27 -14.62
CA TYR A 102 4.39 -7.63 -13.31
C TYR A 102 4.62 -6.11 -13.44
N ASN A 103 3.67 -5.44 -14.10
CA ASN A 103 3.80 -4.04 -14.51
C ASN A 103 2.93 -3.05 -13.73
N PHE A 104 2.07 -3.54 -12.83
CA PHE A 104 1.11 -2.71 -12.10
C PHE A 104 1.55 -2.53 -10.65
N GLY A 105 2.19 -1.38 -10.40
CA GLY A 105 2.67 -1.00 -9.08
C GLY A 105 1.55 -0.43 -8.21
N VAL A 106 1.39 -0.96 -6.99
CA VAL A 106 0.38 -0.45 -6.04
C VAL A 106 0.81 0.89 -5.46
N ILE A 107 -0.13 1.84 -5.36
CA ILE A 107 0.13 3.18 -4.82
C ILE A 107 -0.40 3.38 -3.40
N LEU A 108 -0.60 2.27 -2.67
CA LEU A 108 -1.16 2.23 -1.31
C LEU A 108 -2.51 2.97 -1.19
N ASN A 109 -3.35 2.93 -2.23
CA ASN A 109 -4.71 3.46 -2.19
C ASN A 109 -5.69 2.33 -2.49
N TYR A 110 -6.47 1.96 -1.48
CA TYR A 110 -7.31 0.77 -1.45
C TYR A 110 -8.74 1.12 -1.09
N LEU A 111 -9.67 0.26 -1.52
CA LEU A 111 -11.06 0.32 -1.13
C LEU A 111 -11.45 -1.01 -0.51
N PHE A 112 -11.75 -1.02 0.79
CA PHE A 112 -12.12 -2.22 1.52
C PHE A 112 -13.57 -2.16 1.97
N LYS A 113 -14.29 -3.29 1.85
CA LYS A 113 -15.61 -3.44 2.44
C LYS A 113 -15.48 -3.63 3.96
N VAL A 114 -16.27 -2.90 4.74
CA VAL A 114 -16.22 -2.94 6.21
C VAL A 114 -16.46 -4.36 6.74
N SER A 115 -17.44 -5.08 6.18
CA SER A 115 -17.74 -6.47 6.57
C SER A 115 -16.56 -7.42 6.36
N SER A 116 -15.77 -7.21 5.31
CA SER A 116 -14.58 -8.03 5.03
C SER A 116 -13.47 -7.76 6.05
N LEU A 117 -13.29 -6.49 6.44
CA LEU A 117 -12.31 -6.10 7.46
C LEU A 117 -12.64 -6.69 8.84
N GLU A 118 -13.91 -6.74 9.21
CA GLU A 118 -14.36 -7.40 10.45
C GLU A 118 -14.03 -8.90 10.48
N THR A 119 -14.06 -9.53 9.32
CA THR A 119 -13.66 -10.94 9.17
C THR A 119 -12.15 -11.07 9.21
N ILE A 120 -11.41 -10.16 8.57
CA ILE A 120 -9.94 -10.20 8.55
C ILE A 120 -9.35 -10.00 9.94
N VAL A 121 -9.90 -9.14 10.80
CA VAL A 121 -9.33 -8.92 12.15
C VAL A 121 -9.45 -10.12 13.08
N SER A 122 -10.31 -11.10 12.78
CA SER A 122 -10.30 -12.36 13.50
C SER A 122 -9.20 -13.32 13.04
N HIS A 123 -8.46 -12.98 11.98
CA HIS A 123 -7.33 -13.76 11.46
C HIS A 123 -6.01 -13.18 11.96
N GLU A 124 -5.02 -14.06 12.15
CA GLU A 124 -3.65 -13.64 12.42
C GLU A 124 -2.98 -13.21 11.11
N LEU A 125 -2.57 -11.94 11.03
CA LEU A 125 -1.75 -11.45 9.93
C LEU A 125 -0.29 -11.90 10.10
N PRO A 126 0.42 -12.21 9.00
CA PRO A 126 1.82 -12.56 9.07
C PRO A 126 2.65 -11.41 9.66
N LEU A 127 3.63 -11.77 10.50
CA LEU A 127 4.59 -10.82 11.05
C LEU A 127 5.81 -10.74 10.15
N HIS A 128 6.03 -9.57 9.56
CA HIS A 128 7.22 -9.26 8.79
C HIS A 128 8.34 -8.82 9.74
N ILE A 129 9.50 -9.46 9.65
CA ILE A 129 10.65 -9.24 10.51
C ILE A 129 11.66 -8.35 9.78
N VAL A 130 11.99 -7.22 10.38
CA VAL A 130 12.97 -6.28 9.82
C VAL A 130 14.12 -6.08 10.81
N GLU A 131 15.34 -6.39 10.38
CA GLU A 131 16.55 -6.08 11.14
C GLU A 131 16.78 -4.57 11.22
N LYS A 132 17.02 -4.06 12.42
CA LYS A 132 17.22 -2.62 12.67
C LYS A 132 18.42 -2.37 13.56
N LYS A 133 19.05 -1.21 13.32
CA LYS A 133 20.00 -0.56 14.23
C LYS A 133 19.18 0.27 15.22
N ILE A 134 18.86 -0.30 16.38
CA ILE A 134 17.98 0.29 17.39
C ILE A 134 18.87 0.96 18.46
N PRO A 135 18.84 2.30 18.57
CA PRO A 135 19.51 2.98 19.68
C PRO A 135 18.98 2.47 21.02
N TYR A 136 19.88 2.18 21.95
CA TYR A 136 19.54 1.58 23.25
C TYR A 136 20.38 2.20 24.37
N LEU A 137 19.97 2.00 25.63
CA LEU A 137 20.78 2.31 26.80
C LEU A 137 21.55 1.06 27.21
N ASP A 138 22.87 1.17 27.38
CA ASP A 138 23.66 0.08 27.94
C ASP A 138 23.44 -0.08 29.45
N ASP A 139 24.08 -1.07 30.07
CA ASP A 139 23.95 -1.38 31.50
C ASP A 139 24.38 -0.21 32.42
N SER A 140 25.16 0.76 31.90
CA SER A 140 25.55 1.97 32.62
C SER A 140 24.58 3.14 32.43
N GLY A 141 23.51 2.94 31.65
CA GLY A 141 22.55 3.97 31.28
C GLY A 141 23.04 4.92 30.19
N LYS A 142 24.10 4.57 29.46
CA LYS A 142 24.65 5.40 28.37
C LYS A 142 23.94 5.09 27.06
N LEU A 143 23.59 6.14 26.31
CA LEU A 143 22.98 6.01 24.98
C LEU A 143 23.99 5.50 23.95
N CYS A 144 23.66 4.36 23.34
CA CYS A 144 24.44 3.70 22.31
C CYS A 144 23.72 3.75 20.96
N LYS A 145 24.47 4.01 19.90
CA LYS A 145 24.01 3.94 18.50
C LYS A 145 24.79 2.80 17.81
N PRO A 146 24.15 1.66 17.56
CA PRO A 146 24.85 0.47 17.07
C PRO A 146 25.28 0.62 15.60
N GLU A 147 26.44 0.07 15.26
CA GLU A 147 26.96 0.06 13.89
C GLU A 147 26.40 -1.10 13.05
N GLU A 148 25.99 -2.20 13.68
CA GLU A 148 25.33 -3.35 13.06
C GLU A 148 23.91 -3.54 13.61
N PRO A 149 23.01 -4.23 12.90
CA PRO A 149 21.68 -4.55 13.42
C PRO A 149 21.77 -5.28 14.77
N ASN A 150 21.02 -4.81 15.76
CA ASN A 150 21.03 -5.32 17.13
C ASN A 150 19.63 -5.70 17.63
N GLY A 151 18.63 -5.70 16.74
CA GLY A 151 17.28 -6.08 17.10
C GLY A 151 16.36 -6.19 15.89
N TYR A 152 15.17 -6.70 16.16
CA TYR A 152 14.13 -6.94 15.17
C TYR A 152 12.96 -5.99 15.41
N LYS A 153 12.43 -5.44 14.32
CA LYS A 153 11.13 -4.76 14.28
C LYS A 153 10.14 -5.69 13.60
N PHE A 154 9.02 -5.95 14.28
CA PHE A 154 7.92 -6.76 13.75
C PHE A 154 6.84 -5.84 13.18
N GLU A 155 6.38 -6.11 11.96
CA GLU A 155 5.36 -5.32 11.30
C GLU A 155 4.34 -6.21 10.61
N THR A 156 3.05 -5.89 10.74
CA THR A 156 2.02 -6.36 9.81
C THR A 156 1.87 -5.36 8.67
N LEU A 157 1.52 -5.83 7.48
CA LEU A 157 1.37 -4.99 6.29
C LEU A 157 -0.08 -4.97 5.80
N ILE A 158 -0.52 -3.82 5.28
CA ILE A 158 -1.88 -3.69 4.71
C ILE A 158 -2.08 -4.59 3.50
N LEU A 159 -1.02 -4.91 2.76
CA LEU A 159 -1.08 -5.83 1.61
C LEU A 159 -1.52 -7.24 2.02
N ASP A 160 -1.23 -7.66 3.26
CA ASP A 160 -1.61 -8.99 3.75
C ASP A 160 -3.14 -9.13 3.86
N PHE A 161 -3.88 -8.02 4.00
CA PHE A 161 -5.34 -8.02 3.96
C PHE A 161 -5.85 -8.44 2.58
N ILE A 162 -5.17 -8.02 1.52
CA ILE A 162 -5.57 -8.30 0.14
C ILE A 162 -5.46 -9.80 -0.14
N LYS A 163 -4.39 -10.44 0.36
CA LYS A 163 -4.18 -11.90 0.24
C LYS A 163 -5.28 -12.73 0.90
N LEU A 164 -5.96 -12.19 1.90
CA LEU A 164 -7.07 -12.86 2.58
C LEU A 164 -8.42 -12.72 1.86
N LEU A 165 -8.50 -11.91 0.80
CA LEU A 165 -9.72 -11.67 0.04
C LEU A 165 -9.76 -12.52 -1.22
N SER A 166 -10.97 -12.71 -1.77
CA SER A 166 -11.17 -13.58 -2.94
C SER A 166 -10.88 -12.89 -4.28
N SER A 167 -10.99 -11.56 -4.32
CA SER A 167 -10.93 -10.79 -5.56
C SER A 167 -10.47 -9.35 -5.32
N CYS A 168 -9.65 -8.84 -6.23
CA CYS A 168 -9.21 -7.45 -6.23
C CYS A 168 -9.41 -6.83 -7.61
N LEU A 169 -9.92 -5.60 -7.66
CA LEU A 169 -9.86 -4.76 -8.85
C LEU A 169 -8.54 -3.97 -8.87
N PRO A 170 -7.56 -4.30 -9.72
CA PRO A 170 -6.49 -3.37 -10.05
C PRO A 170 -7.07 -2.24 -10.92
N PHE A 171 -7.11 -1.02 -10.38
CA PHE A 171 -7.60 0.17 -11.06
C PHE A 171 -6.41 1.03 -11.51
N GLU A 172 -6.00 0.87 -12.77
CA GLU A 172 -4.90 1.64 -13.36
C GLU A 172 -5.29 3.12 -13.47
N VAL A 173 -4.42 4.00 -12.99
CA VAL A 173 -4.58 5.46 -13.06
C VAL A 173 -3.41 6.11 -13.79
N GLU A 174 -3.65 7.31 -14.32
CA GLU A 174 -2.60 8.16 -14.86
C GLU A 174 -1.67 8.62 -13.74
N ARG A 175 -0.43 8.11 -13.74
CA ARG A 175 0.58 8.38 -12.69
C ARG A 175 0.73 9.87 -12.39
N GLU A 176 0.91 10.69 -13.42
CA GLU A 176 1.13 12.13 -13.28
C GLU A 176 -0.05 12.88 -12.66
N LYS A 177 -1.24 12.27 -12.61
CA LYS A 177 -2.45 12.86 -12.05
C LYS A 177 -2.79 12.36 -10.65
N GLU A 178 -2.26 11.22 -10.22
CA GLU A 178 -2.69 10.54 -8.98
C GLU A 178 -1.56 10.00 -8.11
N PHE A 179 -0.29 10.13 -8.54
CA PHE A 179 0.85 9.57 -7.80
C PHE A 179 2.05 10.54 -7.76
N ALA A 180 2.16 11.24 -6.63
CA ALA A 180 3.26 12.13 -6.28
C ALA A 180 3.67 11.88 -4.81
N PRO A 181 4.34 10.75 -4.50
CA PRO A 181 4.76 10.43 -3.15
C PRO A 181 5.93 11.32 -2.69
N ILE A 182 6.02 11.59 -1.39
CA ILE A 182 7.15 12.28 -0.76
C ILE A 182 7.86 11.32 0.20
N LYS A 183 8.93 10.71 -0.28
CA LYS A 183 9.75 9.71 0.43
C LYS A 183 11.20 10.16 0.65
N ASN A 184 11.69 11.05 -0.19
CA ASN A 184 13.07 11.50 -0.20
C ASN A 184 13.17 12.99 0.11
N LYS A 185 14.32 13.41 0.63
CA LYS A 185 14.58 14.83 0.93
C LYS A 185 14.65 15.68 -0.34
N THR A 186 15.18 15.13 -1.43
CA THR A 186 15.40 15.80 -2.73
C THR A 186 15.36 14.77 -3.86
N GLY A 187 15.04 15.19 -5.09
CA GLY A 187 15.11 14.35 -6.28
C GLY A 187 13.79 13.65 -6.60
N ILE A 188 13.84 12.37 -6.96
CA ILE A 188 12.63 11.57 -7.23
C ILE A 188 11.89 11.34 -5.91
N ASP A 189 10.55 11.41 -5.95
CA ASP A 189 9.68 11.25 -4.78
C ASP A 189 10.05 12.19 -3.63
N SER A 190 10.34 13.46 -3.93
CA SER A 190 10.62 14.52 -2.96
C SER A 190 9.57 15.63 -3.00
N VAL A 191 9.71 16.60 -2.08
CA VAL A 191 8.85 17.79 -2.06
C VAL A 191 8.92 18.53 -3.40
N GLU A 192 10.11 18.67 -3.98
CA GLU A 192 10.28 19.38 -5.26
C GLU A 192 9.59 18.65 -6.42
N SER A 193 9.73 17.32 -6.52
CA SER A 193 9.05 16.55 -7.57
C SER A 193 7.53 16.59 -7.40
N ALA A 194 7.05 16.53 -6.15
CA ALA A 194 5.63 16.59 -5.83
C ALA A 194 5.03 17.96 -6.18
N GLN A 195 5.70 19.07 -5.84
CA GLN A 195 5.26 20.42 -6.20
C GLN A 195 5.21 20.65 -7.72
N SER A 196 6.17 20.09 -8.46
CA SER A 196 6.15 20.12 -9.93
C SER A 196 4.91 19.43 -10.48
N LEU A 197 4.61 18.22 -10.01
CA LEU A 197 3.41 17.47 -10.41
C LEU A 197 2.11 18.18 -10.01
N LEU A 198 2.03 18.74 -8.80
CA LEU A 198 0.89 19.56 -8.37
C LEU A 198 0.66 20.76 -9.30
N SER A 199 1.73 21.46 -9.67
CA SER A 199 1.66 22.60 -10.60
C SER A 199 1.21 22.18 -11.99
N GLN A 200 1.67 21.03 -12.50
CA GLN A 200 1.22 20.47 -13.78
C GLN A 200 -0.27 20.11 -13.78
N ASN A 201 -0.81 19.73 -12.61
CA ASN A 201 -2.24 19.47 -12.41
C ASN A 201 -3.05 20.73 -12.07
N GLY A 202 -2.44 21.92 -12.14
CA GLY A 202 -3.13 23.20 -11.89
C GLY A 202 -3.51 23.44 -10.43
N ILE A 203 -2.86 22.76 -9.49
CA ILE A 203 -3.09 22.93 -8.05
C ILE A 203 -2.23 24.08 -7.54
N ALA A 204 -2.87 25.06 -6.90
CA ALA A 204 -2.17 26.17 -6.25
C ALA A 204 -1.43 25.68 -5.00
N LEU A 205 -0.17 26.09 -4.85
CA LEU A 205 0.73 25.78 -3.75
C LEU A 205 0.74 26.87 -2.67
#